data_AF-A0A1F9VKE1-F1
#
_entry.id   AF-A0A1F9VKE1-F1
#
_cell.length_a   1.000
_cell.length_b   1.000
_cell.length_c   1.000
_cell.angle_alpha   90.00
_cell.angle_beta   90.00
_cell.angle_gamma   90.00
#
_symmetry.space_group_name_H-M   'P 1'
#
loop_
_entity.id
_entity.type
_entity.pdbx_description
1 polymer ?
#
loop_
_entity_poly.entity_id
_entity_poly.type
_entity_poly.pdbx_seq_one_letter_code
_entity_poly.pdbx_strand_id
1 'polypeptide(L)'
;MNKIILLLLFSLLSVLLPSAIARASETNEPPAECIVISEDEPISDEVEISTAAVTSKDPAAVRQTVKQAEFLLREAEMNYEQGNKTRAEKLFHESFETLNSAELEVSSLYAVRSSYNNLITAVTKTFSDKKQSKTSSGKYRIPMDTDNELVKKYIALYSQGRPKETITRAFERSGRYRSMILKVLKEYDLPEELIYLPVVESLYSNNDLSRAGALGLWQIMPERGRALNLRVNHWIDERKDPEKATRAAAQYLKELYTLFDDWHLALAAYNRGEFGLSRDLKFSKATNIETMNSRNAVPRETRNYVPQFIACVVIGDNYKDYGFEFNFENPVEYDDVVIDKIVDLEVIAKCAGTDTQTIRDLNPSLRAWCTPYNYPDFKLHIPRGAKAAFLDNLAQVKDLNPSRGYIKYKISRGDYLGKIAKKFQTSVSALKQDNKIKNEKALRIGQVLIIRPGRKYSEKSGG
;
A
#
# COMPACT_ATOMS: atom_id res chain seq x y z
N MET A 1 23.18 -4.23 -25.78
CA MET A 1 21.97 -3.39 -25.97
C MET A 1 21.32 -3.04 -24.63
N ASN A 2 22.10 -2.60 -23.64
CA ASN A 2 21.63 -2.29 -22.27
C ASN A 2 22.48 -1.18 -21.64
N LYS A 3 22.89 -0.19 -22.44
CA LYS A 3 23.63 0.99 -21.95
C LYS A 3 22.73 2.22 -21.86
N ILE A 4 21.79 2.39 -22.78
CA ILE A 4 20.92 3.58 -22.85
C ILE A 4 19.82 3.54 -21.77
N ILE A 5 19.11 2.41 -21.63
CA ILE A 5 18.11 2.21 -20.55
C ILE A 5 18.80 2.27 -19.17
N LEU A 6 20.00 1.70 -19.07
CA LEU A 6 20.81 1.76 -17.86
C LEU A 6 21.30 3.20 -17.61
N LEU A 7 21.69 3.97 -18.62
CA LEU A 7 22.09 5.37 -18.48
C LEU A 7 20.92 6.28 -18.06
N LEU A 8 19.72 6.04 -18.59
CA LEU A 8 18.49 6.77 -18.22
C LEU A 8 18.03 6.44 -16.79
N LEU A 9 18.08 5.16 -16.39
CA LEU A 9 17.83 4.74 -15.01
C LEU A 9 18.92 5.25 -14.05
N PHE A 10 20.19 5.23 -14.47
CA PHE A 10 21.31 5.73 -13.65
C PHE A 10 21.32 7.25 -13.52
N SER A 11 20.88 8.01 -14.52
CA SER A 11 20.74 9.47 -14.44
C SER A 11 19.62 9.84 -13.46
N LEU A 12 18.45 9.18 -13.54
CA LEU A 12 17.33 9.30 -12.60
C LEU A 12 17.74 9.11 -11.14
N LEU A 13 18.65 8.16 -10.89
CA LEU A 13 19.08 7.76 -9.55
C LEU A 13 20.23 8.58 -8.96
N SER A 14 21.00 9.32 -9.75
CA SER A 14 22.05 10.21 -9.24
C SER A 14 21.50 11.44 -8.54
N VAL A 15 20.35 11.94 -8.99
CA VAL A 15 19.97 13.33 -8.77
C VAL A 15 18.92 13.47 -7.65
N LEU A 16 18.20 12.39 -7.31
CA LEU A 16 17.19 12.36 -6.24
C LEU A 16 17.78 12.27 -4.80
N LEU A 17 19.10 12.45 -4.61
CA LEU A 17 19.79 12.14 -3.35
C LEU A 17 20.25 13.29 -2.45
N PRO A 18 20.14 14.58 -2.81
CA PRO A 18 20.34 15.60 -1.78
C PRO A 18 19.38 16.78 -1.88
N SER A 19 18.26 16.73 -1.15
CA SER A 19 17.67 17.90 -0.45
C SER A 19 16.38 17.61 0.32
N ALA A 20 15.56 16.62 -0.08
CA ALA A 20 14.25 16.39 0.56
C ALA A 20 14.28 15.72 1.96
N ILE A 21 15.43 15.20 2.40
CA ILE A 21 15.55 14.53 3.73
C ILE A 21 15.72 15.56 4.87
N ALA A 22 16.00 16.83 4.56
CA ALA A 22 16.26 17.86 5.57
C ALA A 22 15.18 18.95 5.57
N ARG A 23 13.94 18.60 5.96
CA ARG A 23 12.88 19.46 6.57
C ARG A 23 11.49 18.99 6.16
N ALA A 24 10.98 17.99 6.84
CA ALA A 24 9.55 17.69 6.88
C ALA A 24 9.13 17.46 8.34
N SER A 25 9.24 18.52 9.14
CA SER A 25 8.49 18.67 10.37
C SER A 25 7.80 20.02 10.29
N GLU A 26 6.48 20.02 10.49
CA GLU A 26 5.59 21.17 10.53
C GLU A 26 5.08 21.64 9.15
N THR A 27 3.86 21.23 8.81
CA THR A 27 2.74 22.15 8.57
C THR A 27 1.44 21.37 8.37
N ASN A 28 0.37 21.89 8.96
CA ASN A 28 -1.02 21.44 8.84
C ASN A 28 -1.69 22.37 7.82
N GLU A 29 -2.00 21.90 6.61
CA GLU A 29 -2.96 22.58 5.73
C GLU A 29 -3.98 21.61 5.12
N PRO A 30 -5.25 22.06 4.96
CA PRO A 30 -6.35 21.22 4.49
C PRO A 30 -6.32 21.01 2.95
N PRO A 31 -6.95 19.96 2.43
CA PRO A 31 -6.92 19.66 1.00
C PRO A 31 -7.76 20.65 0.18
N ALA A 32 -7.17 21.18 -0.89
CA ALA A 32 -7.85 22.02 -1.87
C ALA A 32 -8.72 21.20 -2.85
N GLU A 33 -9.84 21.78 -3.28
CA GLU A 33 -10.87 21.22 -4.15
C GLU A 33 -10.37 20.94 -5.59
N CYS A 34 -10.95 19.91 -6.22
CA CYS A 34 -10.74 19.59 -7.64
C CYS A 34 -11.38 20.66 -8.54
N ILE A 35 -10.58 21.26 -9.43
CA ILE A 35 -11.06 22.09 -10.54
C ILE A 35 -10.94 21.28 -11.82
N VAL A 36 -12.07 21.08 -12.49
CA VAL A 36 -12.18 20.49 -13.84
C VAL A 36 -11.97 21.61 -14.86
N ILE A 37 -11.11 21.41 -15.86
CA ILE A 37 -10.97 22.34 -16.99
C ILE A 37 -11.22 21.56 -18.28
N SER A 38 -12.09 22.12 -19.12
CA SER A 38 -12.60 21.59 -20.39
C SER A 38 -11.58 21.60 -21.53
N GLU A 39 -11.70 20.58 -22.38
CA GLU A 39 -11.06 20.48 -23.70
C GLU A 39 -11.72 21.50 -24.63
N ASP A 40 -10.98 22.52 -25.08
CA ASP A 40 -11.16 23.20 -26.39
C ASP A 40 -10.45 24.58 -26.38
N GLU A 41 -9.18 24.64 -26.81
CA GLU A 41 -8.63 25.79 -27.54
C GLU A 41 -7.50 25.32 -28.50
N PRO A 42 -7.42 25.87 -29.73
CA PRO A 42 -6.46 25.43 -30.75
C PRO A 42 -5.08 26.08 -30.57
N ILE A 43 -4.05 25.32 -30.96
CA ILE A 43 -2.63 25.64 -30.83
C ILE A 43 -2.19 26.63 -31.93
N SER A 44 -1.53 27.73 -31.54
CA SER A 44 -0.72 28.54 -32.45
C SER A 44 0.73 28.03 -32.45
N ASP A 45 1.28 27.81 -33.64
CA ASP A 45 2.70 27.53 -33.86
C ASP A 45 3.54 28.75 -33.44
N GLU A 46 4.68 28.48 -32.79
CA GLU A 46 5.63 29.45 -32.21
C GLU A 46 5.28 29.97 -30.81
N VAL A 47 5.65 29.19 -29.79
CA VAL A 47 5.96 29.71 -28.45
C VAL A 47 7.46 29.53 -28.22
N GLU A 48 8.21 30.63 -28.19
CA GLU A 48 9.59 30.63 -27.69
C GLU A 48 9.58 30.19 -26.21
N ILE A 49 10.14 29.02 -25.92
CA ILE A 49 10.22 28.47 -24.57
C ILE A 49 11.45 29.06 -23.87
N SER A 50 11.21 29.99 -22.95
CA SER A 50 12.22 30.52 -22.04
C SER A 50 12.60 29.47 -20.97
N THR A 51 13.88 29.12 -20.90
CA THR A 51 14.45 28.12 -19.97
C THR A 51 14.78 28.70 -18.58
N ALA A 52 14.08 29.74 -18.12
CA ALA A 52 14.36 30.33 -16.82
C ALA A 52 13.68 29.51 -15.69
N ALA A 53 14.50 28.81 -14.91
CA ALA A 53 14.07 28.04 -13.74
C ALA A 53 13.37 28.95 -12.70
N VAL A 54 12.09 28.66 -12.42
CA VAL A 54 11.34 29.33 -11.35
C VAL A 54 11.52 28.54 -10.07
N THR A 55 12.52 28.92 -9.27
CA THR A 55 12.65 28.46 -7.89
C THR A 55 11.69 29.26 -7.01
N SER A 56 10.49 28.74 -6.73
CA SER A 56 9.57 29.40 -5.79
C SER A 56 8.76 28.43 -4.95
N LYS A 57 8.49 28.81 -3.71
CA LYS A 57 7.58 28.13 -2.76
C LYS A 57 6.10 28.41 -3.03
N ASP A 58 5.77 29.05 -4.16
CA ASP A 58 4.39 29.40 -4.52
C ASP A 58 3.68 28.21 -5.18
N PRO A 59 2.56 27.70 -4.61
CA PRO A 59 1.78 26.61 -5.18
C PRO A 59 1.33 26.84 -6.63
N ALA A 60 1.13 28.09 -7.06
CA ALA A 60 0.75 28.40 -8.44
C ALA A 60 1.91 28.18 -9.43
N ALA A 61 3.11 28.61 -9.05
CA ALA A 61 4.32 28.39 -9.84
C ALA A 61 4.70 26.91 -9.91
N VAL A 62 4.56 26.17 -8.80
CA VAL A 62 4.76 24.71 -8.78
C VAL A 62 3.80 24.00 -9.75
N ARG A 63 2.52 24.39 -9.76
CA ARG A 63 1.54 23.85 -10.73
C ARG A 63 1.92 24.17 -12.17
N GLN A 64 2.48 25.34 -12.44
CA GLN A 64 2.93 25.73 -13.77
C GLN A 64 4.14 24.90 -14.23
N THR A 65 5.11 24.67 -13.35
CA THR A 65 6.28 23.82 -13.65
C THR A 65 5.87 22.37 -13.91
N VAL A 66 4.90 21.83 -13.16
CA VAL A 66 4.35 20.49 -13.42
C VAL A 66 3.67 20.42 -14.79
N LYS A 67 2.83 21.41 -15.13
CA LYS A 67 2.19 21.48 -16.47
C LYS A 67 3.21 21.54 -17.61
N GLN A 68 4.29 22.30 -17.42
CA GLN A 68 5.38 22.39 -18.40
C GLN A 68 6.07 21.05 -18.60
N ALA A 69 6.35 20.33 -17.51
CA ALA A 69 6.95 19.02 -17.60
C ALA A 69 6.02 17.98 -18.25
N GLU A 70 4.72 18.02 -17.95
CA GLU A 70 3.71 17.16 -18.60
C GLU A 70 3.61 17.43 -20.10
N PHE A 71 3.68 18.70 -20.52
CA PHE A 71 3.72 19.07 -21.93
C PHE A 71 4.94 18.46 -22.65
N LEU A 72 6.13 18.65 -22.08
CA LEU A 72 7.38 18.07 -22.62
C LEU A 72 7.33 16.54 -22.68
N LEU A 73 6.64 15.91 -21.73
CA LEU A 73 6.42 14.47 -21.71
C LEU A 73 5.54 14.01 -22.87
N ARG A 74 4.41 14.70 -23.11
CA ARG A 74 3.51 14.40 -24.23
C ARG A 74 4.19 14.61 -25.58
N GLU A 75 4.99 15.67 -25.73
CA GLU A 75 5.77 15.88 -26.94
C GLU A 75 6.82 14.77 -27.16
N ALA A 76 7.45 14.30 -26.08
CA ALA A 76 8.38 13.18 -26.14
C ALA A 76 7.68 11.89 -26.60
N GLU A 77 6.46 11.62 -26.11
CA GLU A 77 5.62 10.50 -26.54
C GLU A 77 5.26 10.60 -28.03
N MET A 78 4.78 11.75 -28.50
CA MET A 78 4.44 11.97 -29.91
C MET A 78 5.66 11.79 -30.84
N ASN A 79 6.81 12.37 -30.47
CA ASN A 79 8.05 12.21 -31.23
C ASN A 79 8.51 10.74 -31.26
N TYR A 80 8.26 9.99 -30.18
CA TYR A 80 8.57 8.56 -30.13
C TYR A 80 7.66 7.74 -31.06
N GLU A 81 6.35 7.98 -31.05
CA GLU A 81 5.38 7.30 -31.93
C GLU A 81 5.67 7.54 -33.41
N GLN A 82 6.17 8.72 -33.75
CA GLN A 82 6.61 9.08 -35.10
C GLN A 82 8.01 8.55 -35.46
N GLY A 83 8.67 7.81 -34.55
CA GLY A 83 9.97 7.18 -34.76
C GLY A 83 11.18 8.09 -34.53
N ASN A 84 10.98 9.34 -34.07
CA ASN A 84 12.02 10.33 -33.83
C ASN A 84 12.66 10.17 -32.43
N LYS A 85 13.36 9.05 -32.25
CA LYS A 85 13.81 8.56 -30.92
C LYS A 85 14.80 9.48 -30.20
N THR A 86 15.71 10.11 -30.93
CA THR A 86 16.70 11.03 -30.33
C THR A 86 16.04 12.31 -29.81
N ARG A 87 15.01 12.81 -30.51
CA ARG A 87 14.25 13.97 -30.06
C ARG A 87 13.39 13.64 -28.85
N ALA A 88 12.73 12.48 -28.86
CA ALA A 88 12.00 11.97 -27.71
C ALA A 88 12.90 11.86 -26.47
N GLU A 89 14.09 11.27 -26.59
CA GLU A 89 15.07 11.16 -25.49
C GLU A 89 15.46 12.53 -24.91
N LYS A 90 15.70 13.53 -25.77
CA LYS A 90 16.03 14.89 -25.32
C LYS A 90 14.86 15.56 -24.58
N LEU A 91 13.65 15.45 -25.12
CA LEU A 91 12.44 15.99 -24.50
C LEU A 91 12.11 15.32 -23.15
N PHE A 92 12.39 14.01 -23.03
CA PHE A 92 12.29 13.31 -21.74
C PHE A 92 13.25 13.88 -20.70
N HIS A 93 14.51 14.13 -21.10
CA HIS A 93 15.49 14.73 -20.20
C HIS A 93 15.08 16.15 -19.77
N GLU A 94 14.56 16.95 -20.70
CA GLU A 94 14.08 18.31 -20.43
C GLU A 94 12.85 18.32 -19.50
N SER A 95 11.89 17.39 -19.69
CA SER A 95 10.74 17.20 -18.79
C SER A 95 11.19 16.88 -17.36
N PHE A 96 12.18 16.00 -17.23
CA PHE A 96 12.74 15.60 -15.94
C PHE A 96 13.49 16.73 -15.23
N GLU A 97 14.37 17.47 -15.93
CA GLU A 97 15.07 18.62 -15.36
C GLU A 97 14.08 19.73 -14.94
N THR A 98 13.01 19.92 -15.71
CA THR A 98 11.92 20.86 -15.37
C THR A 98 11.27 20.47 -14.04
N LEU A 99 10.94 19.20 -13.83
CA LEU A 99 10.39 18.71 -12.56
C LEU A 99 11.36 18.84 -11.39
N ASN A 100 12.65 18.58 -11.63
CA ASN A 100 13.70 18.64 -10.62
C ASN A 100 13.97 20.09 -10.16
N SER A 101 13.67 21.08 -10.99
CA SER A 101 13.77 22.50 -10.65
C SER A 101 12.64 23.00 -9.73
N ALA A 102 11.57 22.23 -9.55
CA ALA A 102 10.46 22.58 -8.66
C ALA A 102 10.70 22.05 -7.23
N GLU A 103 10.55 22.92 -6.22
CA GLU A 103 10.44 22.49 -4.82
C GLU A 103 9.06 21.82 -4.60
N LEU A 104 8.95 20.53 -4.93
CA LEU A 104 7.69 19.77 -4.88
C LEU A 104 7.36 19.23 -3.48
N GLU A 105 6.09 19.35 -3.06
CA GLU A 105 5.56 18.58 -1.93
C GLU A 105 5.53 17.06 -2.24
N VAL A 106 5.65 16.25 -1.19
CA VAL A 106 5.81 14.78 -1.25
C VAL A 106 4.67 14.10 -2.03
N SER A 107 3.43 14.56 -1.89
CA SER A 107 2.26 14.01 -2.59
C SER A 107 2.30 14.24 -4.11
N SER A 108 2.75 15.42 -4.54
CA SER A 108 2.92 15.80 -5.95
C SER A 108 4.03 15.00 -6.63
N LEU A 109 5.11 14.69 -5.90
CA LEU A 109 6.17 13.77 -6.34
C LEU A 109 5.64 12.37 -6.64
N TYR A 110 4.67 11.85 -5.87
CA TYR A 110 4.08 10.53 -6.13
C TYR A 110 3.16 10.51 -7.36
N ALA A 111 2.40 11.58 -7.61
CA ALA A 111 1.54 11.68 -8.79
C ALA A 111 2.35 11.76 -10.09
N VAL A 112 3.37 12.62 -10.12
CA VAL A 112 4.34 12.73 -11.21
C VAL A 112 5.07 11.40 -11.44
N ARG A 113 5.43 10.70 -10.36
CA ARG A 113 6.05 9.36 -10.39
C ARG A 113 5.14 8.26 -10.92
N SER A 114 3.84 8.31 -10.65
CA SER A 114 2.87 7.36 -11.21
C SER A 114 2.78 7.51 -12.72
N SER A 115 2.69 8.75 -13.22
CA SER A 115 2.73 9.05 -14.66
C SER A 115 4.05 8.61 -15.31
N TYR A 116 5.18 8.84 -14.63
CA TYR A 116 6.50 8.39 -15.08
C TYR A 116 6.64 6.86 -15.10
N ASN A 117 6.11 6.16 -14.10
CA ASN A 117 6.09 4.70 -14.03
C ASN A 117 5.20 4.08 -15.10
N ASN A 118 4.04 4.69 -15.39
CA ASN A 118 3.15 4.27 -16.48
C ASN A 118 3.83 4.39 -17.85
N LEU A 119 4.60 5.46 -18.05
CA LEU A 119 5.39 5.66 -19.26
C LEU A 119 6.58 4.69 -19.34
N ILE A 120 7.34 4.49 -18.26
CA ILE A 120 8.38 3.45 -18.20
C ILE A 120 7.76 2.09 -18.53
N THR A 121 6.55 1.80 -18.03
CA THR A 121 5.80 0.58 -18.35
C THR A 121 5.43 0.50 -19.83
N ALA A 122 4.96 1.58 -20.45
CA ALA A 122 4.63 1.64 -21.88
C ALA A 122 5.88 1.44 -22.77
N VAL A 123 6.98 2.11 -22.41
CA VAL A 123 8.27 2.00 -23.09
C VAL A 123 8.83 0.59 -22.93
N THR A 124 8.78 0.01 -21.71
CA THR A 124 9.33 -1.32 -21.42
C THR A 124 8.50 -2.44 -22.03
N LYS A 125 7.18 -2.29 -22.14
CA LYS A 125 6.29 -3.19 -22.88
C LYS A 125 6.65 -3.24 -24.37
N THR A 126 6.90 -2.08 -24.97
CA THR A 126 7.32 -1.95 -26.38
C THR A 126 8.69 -2.59 -26.67
N PHE A 127 9.58 -2.65 -25.68
CA PHE A 127 10.88 -3.33 -25.78
C PHE A 127 10.84 -4.81 -25.37
N SER A 128 9.92 -5.22 -24.49
CA SER A 128 9.66 -6.62 -24.11
C SER A 128 9.09 -7.44 -25.27
N ASP A 129 8.28 -6.84 -26.14
CA ASP A 129 7.77 -7.51 -27.35
C ASP A 129 8.89 -7.94 -28.33
N LYS A 130 10.14 -7.47 -28.12
CA LYS A 130 11.34 -7.90 -28.88
C LYS A 130 12.30 -8.79 -28.11
N LYS A 131 11.99 -9.19 -26.88
CA LYS A 131 12.86 -10.06 -26.07
C LYS A 131 12.00 -11.17 -25.49
N GLN A 132 11.84 -12.24 -26.26
CA GLN A 132 11.42 -13.52 -25.71
C GLN A 132 12.27 -13.82 -24.47
N SER A 133 11.58 -13.75 -23.34
CA SER A 133 11.85 -14.43 -22.08
C SER A 133 13.00 -15.45 -22.20
N LYS A 134 14.08 -15.22 -21.45
CA LYS A 134 14.84 -16.35 -20.93
C LYS A 134 13.90 -17.06 -19.96
N THR A 135 13.03 -17.90 -20.50
CA THR A 135 12.26 -18.88 -19.76
C THR A 135 13.28 -19.72 -19.02
N SER A 136 13.33 -19.59 -17.69
CA SER A 136 13.93 -20.60 -16.84
C SER A 136 13.26 -21.92 -17.22
N SER A 137 14.03 -22.86 -17.79
CA SER A 137 13.54 -24.15 -18.26
C SER A 137 13.23 -25.12 -17.10
N GLY A 138 12.76 -24.59 -15.97
CA GLY A 138 12.52 -25.32 -14.72
C GLY A 138 11.12 -25.06 -14.19
N LYS A 139 10.78 -25.77 -13.11
CA LYS A 139 9.50 -25.66 -12.39
C LYS A 139 9.13 -24.21 -12.00
N TYR A 140 10.13 -23.36 -11.78
CA TYR A 140 9.99 -22.01 -11.23
C TYR A 140 10.36 -20.91 -12.25
N ARG A 141 9.57 -19.84 -12.29
CA ARG A 141 9.84 -18.59 -13.03
C ARG A 141 10.85 -17.68 -12.31
N ILE A 142 10.89 -17.75 -10.97
CA ILE A 142 11.93 -17.10 -10.17
C ILE A 142 13.08 -18.11 -9.98
N PRO A 143 14.35 -17.74 -10.23
CA PRO A 143 15.48 -18.63 -9.96
C PRO A 143 15.53 -19.06 -8.49
N MET A 144 15.52 -20.36 -8.21
CA MET A 144 15.63 -20.90 -6.85
C MET A 144 17.09 -21.31 -6.58
N ASP A 145 17.92 -20.37 -6.13
CA ASP A 145 19.33 -20.64 -5.76
C ASP A 145 19.42 -21.44 -4.43
N THR A 146 19.05 -22.71 -4.48
CA THR A 146 18.98 -23.59 -3.29
C THR A 146 20.36 -23.96 -2.74
N ASP A 147 21.42 -23.80 -3.52
CA ASP A 147 22.79 -24.04 -3.09
C ASP A 147 23.35 -22.90 -2.23
N ASN A 148 22.67 -21.75 -2.21
CA ASN A 148 23.01 -20.62 -1.37
C ASN A 148 23.00 -20.97 0.13
N GLU A 149 24.09 -20.68 0.84
CA GLU A 149 24.22 -20.99 2.27
C GLU A 149 23.19 -20.29 3.16
N LEU A 150 22.73 -19.08 2.79
CA LEU A 150 21.65 -18.41 3.52
C LEU A 150 20.30 -19.11 3.27
N VAL A 151 20.06 -19.61 2.06
CA VAL A 151 18.84 -20.38 1.75
C VAL A 151 18.82 -21.67 2.57
N LYS A 152 19.89 -22.47 2.54
CA LYS A 152 20.02 -23.69 3.36
C LYS A 152 19.81 -23.40 4.84
N LYS A 153 20.40 -22.32 5.35
CA LYS A 153 20.20 -21.87 6.72
C LYS A 153 18.74 -21.56 7.03
N TYR A 154 18.03 -20.83 6.17
CA TYR A 154 16.63 -20.50 6.41
C TYR A 154 15.70 -21.70 6.24
N ILE A 155 16.01 -22.63 5.32
CA ILE A 155 15.32 -23.92 5.22
C ILE A 155 15.42 -24.67 6.54
N ALA A 156 16.64 -24.84 7.09
CA ALA A 156 16.85 -25.51 8.38
C ALA A 156 16.15 -24.75 9.53
N LEU A 157 16.30 -23.41 9.58
CA LEU A 157 15.70 -22.59 10.63
C LEU A 157 14.17 -22.67 10.63
N TYR A 158 13.52 -22.64 9.46
CA TYR A 158 12.06 -22.66 9.36
C TYR A 158 11.48 -24.07 9.50
N SER A 159 12.20 -25.13 9.13
CA SER A 159 11.72 -26.52 9.22
C SER A 159 12.05 -27.22 10.54
N GLN A 160 13.09 -26.78 11.25
CA GLN A 160 13.61 -27.46 12.45
C GLN A 160 13.90 -26.51 13.62
N GLY A 161 13.94 -25.20 13.36
CA GLY A 161 14.27 -24.21 14.39
C GLY A 161 13.05 -23.63 15.11
N ARG A 162 13.33 -22.68 16.02
CA ARG A 162 12.32 -21.97 16.83
C ARG A 162 11.14 -21.36 16.05
N PRO A 163 11.30 -20.88 14.80
CA PRO A 163 10.17 -20.34 14.03
C PRO A 163 9.19 -21.40 13.48
N LYS A 164 9.49 -22.70 13.56
CA LYS A 164 8.71 -23.77 12.88
C LYS A 164 7.20 -23.66 13.12
N GLU A 165 6.76 -23.58 14.38
CA GLU A 165 5.33 -23.53 14.73
C GLU A 165 4.65 -22.25 14.23
N THR A 166 5.41 -21.17 14.06
CA THR A 166 4.90 -19.90 13.53
C THR A 166 4.76 -19.97 12.01
N ILE A 167 5.72 -20.63 11.33
CA ILE A 167 5.65 -20.91 9.89
C ILE A 167 4.53 -21.90 9.58
N THR A 168 4.34 -22.95 10.38
CA THR A 168 3.19 -23.88 10.25
C THR A 168 1.87 -23.12 10.26
N ARG A 169 1.66 -22.24 11.26
CA ARG A 169 0.44 -21.42 11.36
C ARG A 169 0.28 -20.43 10.21
N ALA A 170 1.37 -19.94 9.63
CA ALA A 170 1.33 -19.09 8.45
C ALA A 170 0.89 -19.89 7.21
N PHE A 171 1.37 -21.13 7.04
CA PHE A 171 0.94 -22.00 5.95
C PHE A 171 -0.51 -22.44 6.09
N GLU A 172 -0.96 -22.87 7.27
CA GLU A 172 -2.38 -23.15 7.54
C GLU A 172 -3.26 -21.99 7.10
N ARG A 173 -2.93 -20.78 7.60
CA ARG A 173 -3.67 -19.56 7.33
C ARG A 173 -3.66 -19.13 5.87
N SER A 174 -2.59 -19.46 5.15
CA SER A 174 -2.50 -19.14 3.72
C SER A 174 -3.68 -19.71 2.93
N GLY A 175 -4.21 -20.88 3.33
CA GLY A 175 -5.34 -21.54 2.69
C GLY A 175 -6.56 -20.63 2.46
N ARG A 176 -6.81 -19.68 3.38
CA ARG A 176 -7.87 -18.66 3.26
C ARG A 176 -7.83 -17.83 1.98
N TYR A 177 -6.62 -17.57 1.46
CA TYR A 177 -6.38 -16.56 0.42
C TYR A 177 -5.64 -17.10 -0.81
N ARG A 178 -5.02 -18.28 -0.75
CA ARG A 178 -4.18 -18.83 -1.82
C ARG A 178 -4.85 -18.79 -3.20
N SER A 179 -6.10 -19.26 -3.30
CA SER A 179 -6.83 -19.29 -4.58
C SER A 179 -7.05 -17.89 -5.16
N MET A 180 -7.38 -16.91 -4.31
CA MET A 180 -7.52 -15.52 -4.72
C MET A 180 -6.17 -14.93 -5.15
N ILE A 181 -5.11 -15.17 -4.38
CA ILE A 181 -3.77 -14.65 -4.69
C ILE A 181 -3.26 -15.21 -6.02
N LEU A 182 -3.36 -16.53 -6.25
CA LEU A 182 -2.94 -17.15 -7.52
C LEU A 182 -3.70 -16.59 -8.71
N LYS A 183 -5.01 -16.36 -8.57
CA LYS A 183 -5.83 -15.73 -9.60
C LYS A 183 -5.29 -14.33 -9.94
N VAL A 184 -5.02 -13.49 -8.93
CA VAL A 184 -4.46 -12.14 -9.16
C VAL A 184 -3.06 -12.20 -9.77
N LEU A 185 -2.18 -13.07 -9.26
CA LEU A 185 -0.84 -13.23 -9.84
C LEU A 185 -0.90 -13.60 -11.32
N LYS A 186 -1.80 -14.52 -11.70
CA LYS A 186 -2.04 -14.88 -13.09
C LYS A 186 -2.58 -13.73 -13.93
N GLU A 187 -3.53 -12.94 -13.41
CA GLU A 187 -4.07 -11.76 -14.09
C GLU A 187 -2.99 -10.71 -14.39
N TYR A 188 -1.97 -10.59 -13.54
CA TYR A 188 -0.86 -9.66 -13.73
C TYR A 188 0.34 -10.26 -14.51
N ASP A 189 0.26 -11.54 -14.91
CA ASP A 189 1.37 -12.33 -15.47
C ASP A 189 2.61 -12.37 -14.56
N LEU A 190 2.38 -12.68 -13.29
CA LEU A 190 3.43 -12.80 -12.28
C LEU A 190 3.73 -14.27 -11.94
N PRO A 191 4.95 -14.58 -11.45
CA PRO A 191 5.29 -15.88 -10.89
C PRO A 191 4.35 -16.31 -9.76
N GLU A 192 3.87 -17.55 -9.79
CA GLU A 192 2.97 -18.10 -8.77
C GLU A 192 3.67 -18.26 -7.41
N GLU A 193 4.99 -18.40 -7.41
CA GLU A 193 5.87 -18.50 -6.23
C GLU A 193 5.73 -17.28 -5.30
N LEU A 194 5.31 -16.13 -5.82
CA LEU A 194 5.03 -14.93 -5.04
C LEU A 194 3.89 -15.14 -4.02
N ILE A 195 3.13 -16.21 -4.14
CA ILE A 195 2.20 -16.66 -3.09
C ILE A 195 2.91 -16.93 -1.76
N TYR A 196 4.22 -17.16 -1.72
CA TYR A 196 4.96 -17.35 -0.48
C TYR A 196 5.45 -16.04 0.15
N LEU A 197 5.37 -14.91 -0.57
CA LEU A 197 5.82 -13.62 -0.06
C LEU A 197 5.06 -13.16 1.21
N PRO A 198 3.72 -13.33 1.32
CA PRO A 198 3.00 -13.00 2.56
C PRO A 198 3.42 -13.82 3.79
N VAL A 199 4.09 -14.98 3.63
CA VAL A 199 4.69 -15.71 4.76
C VAL A 199 5.82 -14.88 5.36
N VAL A 200 6.71 -14.36 4.51
CA VAL A 200 7.87 -13.56 4.90
C VAL A 200 7.43 -12.20 5.47
N GLU A 201 6.42 -11.58 4.87
CA GLU A 201 5.97 -10.24 5.24
C GLU A 201 5.16 -10.18 6.53
N SER A 202 4.13 -11.03 6.67
CA SER A 202 3.13 -10.86 7.73
C SER A 202 2.70 -12.17 8.38
N LEU A 203 3.34 -13.29 8.01
CA LEU A 203 2.87 -14.63 8.34
C LEU A 203 1.40 -14.80 7.95
N TYR A 204 1.02 -14.28 6.77
CA TYR A 204 -0.34 -14.28 6.24
C TYR A 204 -1.39 -13.54 7.09
N SER A 205 -1.00 -12.49 7.81
CA SER A 205 -1.91 -11.69 8.65
C SER A 205 -2.42 -10.41 7.96
N ASN A 206 -3.75 -10.23 7.88
CA ASN A 206 -4.37 -8.98 7.40
C ASN A 206 -4.21 -7.80 8.39
N ASN A 207 -3.80 -8.07 9.63
CA ASN A 207 -3.80 -7.10 10.72
C ASN A 207 -2.40 -6.78 11.26
N ASP A 208 -1.35 -7.38 10.69
CA ASP A 208 0.01 -7.18 11.19
C ASP A 208 0.52 -5.79 10.85
N LEU A 209 0.97 -5.04 11.86
CA LEU A 209 1.42 -3.65 11.76
C LEU A 209 2.88 -3.58 12.18
N SER A 210 3.76 -3.24 11.25
CA SER A 210 5.17 -3.03 11.57
C SER A 210 5.40 -1.75 12.36
N ARG A 211 6.56 -1.64 13.01
CA ARG A 211 6.99 -0.41 13.70
C ARG A 211 7.09 0.79 12.76
N ALA A 212 7.37 0.55 11.48
CA ALA A 212 7.48 1.59 10.45
C ALA A 212 6.10 1.99 9.87
N GLY A 213 5.04 1.23 10.13
CA GLY A 213 3.69 1.50 9.65
C GLY A 213 3.22 0.67 8.45
N ALA A 214 4.03 -0.30 8.02
CA ALA A 214 3.64 -1.30 7.03
C ALA A 214 2.50 -2.16 7.59
N LEU A 215 1.50 -2.50 6.76
CA LEU A 215 0.27 -3.14 7.23
C LEU A 215 -0.24 -4.23 6.28
N GLY A 216 -0.81 -5.28 6.89
CA GLY A 216 -1.58 -6.31 6.19
C GLY A 216 -0.73 -7.41 5.59
N LEU A 217 -1.37 -8.24 4.73
CA LEU A 217 -0.75 -9.46 4.15
C LEU A 217 0.60 -9.18 3.52
N TRP A 218 0.65 -8.07 2.78
CA TRP A 218 1.75 -7.66 1.92
C TRP A 218 2.65 -6.59 2.56
N GLN A 219 2.41 -6.23 3.83
CA GLN A 219 3.14 -5.19 4.56
C GLN A 219 3.31 -3.89 3.74
N ILE A 220 2.21 -3.39 3.17
CA ILE A 220 2.26 -2.20 2.32
C ILE A 220 2.38 -0.95 3.20
N MET A 221 3.33 -0.07 2.88
CA MET A 221 3.46 1.24 3.55
C MET A 221 2.26 2.15 3.22
N PRO A 222 1.81 3.04 4.11
CA PRO A 222 0.64 3.89 3.87
C PRO A 222 0.77 4.73 2.60
N GLU A 223 1.93 5.34 2.38
CA GLU A 223 2.23 6.18 1.22
C GLU A 223 2.18 5.36 -0.07
N ARG A 224 2.79 4.17 -0.04
CA ARG A 224 2.76 3.24 -1.18
C ARG A 224 1.33 2.78 -1.47
N GLY A 225 0.56 2.44 -0.44
CA GLY A 225 -0.82 2.03 -0.60
C GLY A 225 -1.64 3.08 -1.33
N ARG A 226 -1.54 4.36 -0.93
CA ARG A 226 -2.21 5.46 -1.62
C ARG A 226 -1.76 5.62 -3.07
N ALA A 227 -0.46 5.48 -3.35
CA ALA A 227 0.06 5.52 -4.71
C ALA A 227 -0.45 4.37 -5.59
N LEU A 228 -0.77 3.22 -4.98
CA LEU A 228 -1.39 2.06 -5.62
C LEU A 228 -2.93 2.07 -5.51
N ASN A 229 -3.52 3.26 -5.35
CA ASN A 229 -4.97 3.48 -5.28
C ASN A 229 -5.71 2.80 -4.12
N LEU A 230 -5.00 2.41 -3.06
CA LEU A 230 -5.63 1.96 -1.81
C LEU A 230 -6.05 3.16 -0.97
N ARG A 231 -7.30 3.14 -0.49
CA ARG A 231 -7.82 4.14 0.45
C ARG A 231 -7.32 3.84 1.86
N VAL A 232 -6.64 4.83 2.43
CA VAL A 232 -6.12 4.79 3.81
C VAL A 232 -6.56 6.06 4.53
N ASN A 233 -7.60 5.96 5.36
CA ASN A 233 -8.16 7.07 6.13
C ASN A 233 -8.69 6.59 7.50
N HIS A 234 -9.48 7.41 8.19
CA HIS A 234 -10.01 7.08 9.52
C HIS A 234 -11.03 5.93 9.51
N TRP A 235 -11.82 5.79 8.45
CA TRP A 235 -12.88 4.80 8.33
C TRP A 235 -12.36 3.45 7.84
N ILE A 236 -11.46 3.50 6.84
CA ILE A 236 -11.00 2.33 6.11
C ILE A 236 -9.47 2.35 5.93
N ASP A 237 -8.86 1.18 5.98
CA ASP A 237 -7.49 0.92 5.57
C ASP A 237 -7.47 -0.30 4.64
N GLU A 238 -7.52 -0.05 3.33
CA GLU A 238 -7.61 -1.09 2.31
C GLU A 238 -6.34 -1.94 2.17
N ARG A 239 -5.25 -1.59 2.87
CA ARG A 239 -4.07 -2.46 2.99
C ARG A 239 -4.37 -3.74 3.77
N LYS A 240 -5.44 -3.74 4.56
CA LYS A 240 -5.93 -4.91 5.30
C LYS A 240 -6.92 -5.74 4.49
N ASP A 241 -7.44 -5.22 3.38
CA ASP A 241 -8.32 -5.93 2.47
C ASP A 241 -7.51 -6.95 1.66
N PRO A 242 -7.79 -8.26 1.76
CA PRO A 242 -6.96 -9.28 1.13
C PRO A 242 -6.84 -9.11 -0.40
N GLU A 243 -7.94 -8.87 -1.09
CA GLU A 243 -7.92 -8.80 -2.56
C GLU A 243 -7.32 -7.48 -3.04
N LYS A 244 -7.76 -6.34 -2.47
CA LYS A 244 -7.23 -5.03 -2.88
C LYS A 244 -5.73 -4.91 -2.58
N ALA A 245 -5.29 -5.35 -1.40
CA ALA A 245 -3.87 -5.35 -1.07
C ALA A 245 -3.06 -6.29 -1.98
N THR A 246 -3.62 -7.42 -2.39
CA THR A 246 -2.96 -8.34 -3.33
C THR A 246 -2.82 -7.75 -4.72
N ARG A 247 -3.87 -7.08 -5.24
CA ARG A 247 -3.80 -6.38 -6.52
C ARG A 247 -2.78 -5.24 -6.51
N ALA A 248 -2.74 -4.47 -5.42
CA ALA A 248 -1.74 -3.44 -5.22
C ALA A 248 -0.31 -4.01 -5.16
N ALA A 249 -0.10 -5.08 -4.39
CA ALA A 249 1.20 -5.75 -4.30
C ALA A 249 1.64 -6.35 -5.65
N ALA A 250 0.72 -6.96 -6.39
CA ALA A 250 0.96 -7.49 -7.74
C ALA A 250 1.38 -6.37 -8.70
N GLN A 251 0.65 -5.24 -8.71
CA GLN A 251 1.05 -4.07 -9.49
C GLN A 251 2.47 -3.63 -9.13
N TYR A 252 2.77 -3.49 -7.83
CA TYR A 252 4.08 -3.04 -7.39
C TYR A 252 5.21 -4.02 -7.75
N LEU A 253 5.01 -5.33 -7.55
CA LEU A 253 5.98 -6.36 -7.94
C LEU A 253 6.24 -6.35 -9.45
N LYS A 254 5.21 -6.09 -10.26
CA LYS A 254 5.36 -5.92 -11.71
C LYS A 254 6.19 -4.69 -12.05
N GLU A 255 5.94 -3.55 -11.40
CA GLU A 255 6.73 -2.33 -11.56
C GLU A 255 8.21 -2.57 -11.18
N LEU A 256 8.45 -3.27 -10.07
CA LEU A 256 9.80 -3.62 -9.62
C LEU A 256 10.51 -4.55 -10.60
N TYR A 257 9.84 -5.60 -11.08
CA TYR A 257 10.44 -6.48 -12.08
C TYR A 257 10.73 -5.76 -13.40
N THR A 258 9.83 -4.88 -13.83
CA THR A 258 10.03 -4.01 -15.00
C THR A 258 11.27 -3.11 -14.83
N LEU A 259 11.47 -2.58 -13.63
CA LEU A 259 12.58 -1.69 -13.29
C LEU A 259 13.93 -2.41 -13.28
N PHE A 260 13.99 -3.61 -12.71
CA PHE A 260 15.26 -4.32 -12.47
C PHE A 260 15.56 -5.44 -13.48
N ASP A 261 14.58 -5.91 -14.24
CA ASP A 261 14.68 -7.07 -15.17
C ASP A 261 15.26 -8.33 -14.49
N ASP A 262 15.06 -8.46 -13.18
CA ASP A 262 15.61 -9.51 -12.32
C ASP A 262 14.73 -9.69 -11.08
N TRP A 263 14.29 -10.92 -10.82
CA TRP A 263 13.38 -11.21 -9.70
C TRP A 263 14.04 -11.09 -8.33
N HIS A 264 15.33 -11.41 -8.20
CA HIS A 264 16.03 -11.26 -6.93
C HIS A 264 16.22 -9.78 -6.58
N LEU A 265 16.53 -8.94 -7.56
CA LEU A 265 16.56 -7.49 -7.37
C LEU A 265 15.16 -6.92 -7.11
N ALA A 266 14.12 -7.38 -7.82
CA ALA A 266 12.75 -6.95 -7.56
C ALA A 266 12.29 -7.27 -6.13
N LEU A 267 12.54 -8.49 -5.65
CA LEU A 267 12.23 -8.89 -4.27
C LEU A 267 13.05 -8.10 -3.25
N ALA A 268 14.35 -7.89 -3.49
CA ALA A 268 15.17 -7.06 -2.62
C ALA A 268 14.66 -5.60 -2.56
N ALA A 269 14.17 -5.06 -3.67
CA ALA A 269 13.59 -3.73 -3.76
C ALA A 269 12.23 -3.64 -3.06
N TYR A 270 11.44 -4.72 -3.08
CA TYR A 270 10.18 -4.78 -2.35
C TYR A 270 10.41 -4.52 -0.85
N ASN A 271 11.42 -5.16 -0.26
CA ASN A 271 11.83 -4.94 1.12
C ASN A 271 12.54 -3.59 1.35
N ARG A 272 13.53 -3.27 0.51
CA ARG A 272 14.44 -2.12 0.72
C ARG A 272 13.84 -0.77 0.31
N GLY A 273 12.83 -0.81 -0.55
CA GLY A 273 12.43 0.30 -1.43
C GLY A 273 13.30 0.35 -2.70
N GLU A 274 12.69 0.62 -3.84
CA GLU A 274 13.34 0.63 -5.15
C GLU A 274 14.45 1.68 -5.26
N PHE A 275 14.27 2.85 -4.65
CA PHE A 275 15.29 3.89 -4.64
C PHE A 275 16.47 3.53 -3.77
N GLY A 276 16.20 2.93 -2.60
CA GLY A 276 17.23 2.44 -1.69
C GLY A 276 18.07 1.39 -2.39
N LEU A 277 17.42 0.38 -2.99
CA LEU A 277 18.14 -0.69 -3.69
C LEU A 277 18.92 -0.17 -4.89
N SER A 278 18.31 0.68 -5.72
CA SER A 278 18.98 1.19 -6.90
C SER A 278 20.19 2.08 -6.56
N ARG A 279 20.10 2.85 -5.47
CA ARG A 279 21.21 3.61 -4.92
C ARG A 279 22.33 2.66 -4.47
N ASP A 280 21.98 1.63 -3.70
CA ASP A 280 22.91 0.65 -3.18
C ASP A 280 23.60 -0.13 -4.34
N LEU A 281 22.86 -0.43 -5.41
CA LEU A 281 23.35 -1.06 -6.64
C LEU A 281 24.37 -0.17 -7.36
N LYS A 282 24.06 1.12 -7.52
CA LYS A 282 24.93 2.12 -8.15
C LYS A 282 26.23 2.31 -7.36
N PHE A 283 26.15 2.56 -6.05
CA PHE A 283 27.34 2.78 -5.23
C PHE A 283 28.25 1.56 -5.18
N SER A 284 27.65 0.38 -5.07
CA SER A 284 28.43 -0.86 -5.04
C SER A 284 28.95 -1.29 -6.40
N LYS A 285 28.48 -0.70 -7.51
CA LYS A 285 28.76 -1.15 -8.89
C LYS A 285 28.45 -2.64 -9.10
N ALA A 286 27.43 -3.13 -8.40
CA ALA A 286 26.94 -4.49 -8.53
C ALA A 286 25.92 -4.57 -9.68
N THR A 287 25.68 -5.79 -10.17
CA THR A 287 24.68 -6.05 -11.22
C THR A 287 23.58 -7.00 -10.76
N ASN A 288 23.70 -7.58 -9.57
CA ASN A 288 22.75 -8.52 -8.97
C ASN A 288 22.85 -8.49 -7.43
N ILE A 289 21.87 -9.09 -6.75
CA ILE A 289 21.79 -9.06 -5.28
C ILE A 289 22.96 -9.82 -4.62
N GLU A 290 23.48 -10.85 -5.27
CA GLU A 290 24.57 -11.68 -4.76
C GLU A 290 25.87 -10.86 -4.67
N THR A 291 26.16 -10.06 -5.70
CA THR A 291 27.31 -9.15 -5.71
C THR A 291 27.11 -7.99 -4.73
N MET A 292 25.89 -7.50 -4.56
CA MET A 292 25.59 -6.51 -3.51
C MET A 292 25.85 -7.09 -2.11
N ASN A 293 25.46 -8.35 -1.89
CA ASN A 293 25.64 -9.04 -0.62
C ASN A 293 27.12 -9.29 -0.30
N SER A 294 27.92 -9.76 -1.27
CA SER A 294 29.36 -9.99 -1.08
C SER A 294 30.13 -8.71 -0.79
N ARG A 295 29.66 -7.57 -1.30
CA ARG A 295 30.21 -6.23 -1.05
C ARG A 295 29.63 -5.54 0.18
N ASN A 296 28.75 -6.20 0.93
CA ASN A 296 28.01 -5.60 2.06
C ASN A 296 27.28 -4.30 1.70
N ALA A 297 26.79 -4.19 0.46
CA ALA A 297 26.16 -2.99 -0.07
C ALA A 297 24.72 -2.77 0.43
N VAL A 298 24.08 -3.83 0.92
CA VAL A 298 22.71 -3.77 1.45
C VAL A 298 22.66 -4.11 2.94
N PRO A 299 21.67 -3.56 3.68
CA PRO A 299 21.42 -3.93 5.07
C PRO A 299 21.18 -5.42 5.24
N ARG A 300 21.43 -5.92 6.47
CA ARG A 300 21.24 -7.34 6.81
C ARG A 300 19.81 -7.83 6.54
N GLU A 301 18.81 -6.99 6.76
CA GLU A 301 17.41 -7.31 6.47
C GLU A 301 17.21 -7.67 5.00
N THR A 302 17.56 -6.75 4.10
CA THR A 302 17.47 -6.93 2.64
C THR A 302 18.32 -8.09 2.14
N ARG A 303 19.53 -8.28 2.68
CA ARG A 303 20.41 -9.42 2.36
C ARG A 303 19.73 -10.77 2.59
N ASN A 304 18.96 -10.87 3.68
CA ASN A 304 18.32 -12.11 4.07
C ASN A 304 16.95 -12.31 3.41
N TYR A 305 16.36 -11.26 2.85
CA TYR A 305 14.98 -11.28 2.35
C TYR A 305 14.77 -12.29 1.22
N VAL A 306 15.60 -12.25 0.18
CA VAL A 306 15.52 -13.22 -0.94
C VAL A 306 15.76 -14.66 -0.47
N PRO A 307 16.78 -14.97 0.36
CA PRO A 307 16.94 -16.30 0.94
C PRO A 307 15.75 -16.79 1.77
N GLN A 308 15.11 -15.91 2.56
CA GLN A 308 13.92 -16.26 3.34
C GLN A 308 12.75 -16.62 2.43
N PHE A 309 12.52 -15.83 1.39
CA PHE A 309 11.49 -16.11 0.38
C PHE A 309 11.72 -17.46 -0.30
N ILE A 310 12.93 -17.73 -0.82
CA ILE A 310 13.26 -19.01 -1.46
C ILE A 310 13.04 -20.17 -0.48
N ALA A 311 13.46 -20.03 0.78
CA ALA A 311 13.22 -21.06 1.79
C ALA A 311 11.71 -21.33 2.01
N CYS A 312 10.87 -20.30 2.03
CA CYS A 312 9.42 -20.46 2.11
C CYS A 312 8.82 -21.15 0.89
N VAL A 313 9.32 -20.87 -0.32
CA VAL A 313 8.89 -21.56 -1.56
C VAL A 313 9.25 -23.04 -1.51
N VAL A 314 10.52 -23.34 -1.23
CA VAL A 314 11.04 -24.72 -1.20
C VAL A 314 10.34 -25.56 -0.14
N ILE A 315 10.18 -25.03 1.07
CA ILE A 315 9.42 -25.70 2.14
C ILE A 315 7.96 -25.83 1.74
N GLY A 316 7.33 -24.73 1.31
CA GLY A 316 5.89 -24.71 1.08
C GLY A 316 5.42 -25.64 -0.02
N ASP A 317 6.22 -25.84 -1.06
CA ASP A 317 5.94 -26.79 -2.15
C ASP A 317 6.13 -28.25 -1.75
N ASN A 318 7.00 -28.51 -0.75
CA ASN A 318 7.40 -29.84 -0.32
C ASN A 318 7.22 -30.01 1.19
N TYR A 319 6.18 -29.41 1.76
CA TYR A 319 6.09 -29.20 3.22
C TYR A 319 6.10 -30.50 4.02
N LYS A 320 5.54 -31.58 3.45
CA LYS A 320 5.59 -32.93 4.04
C LYS A 320 7.02 -33.46 4.14
N ASP A 321 7.84 -33.23 3.13
CA ASP A 321 9.25 -33.68 3.09
C ASP A 321 10.11 -32.95 4.13
N TYR A 322 9.70 -31.75 4.52
CA TYR A 322 10.30 -30.96 5.60
C TYR A 322 9.68 -31.21 6.98
N GLY A 323 8.84 -32.24 7.12
CA GLY A 323 8.25 -32.66 8.40
C GLY A 323 7.22 -31.67 8.95
N PHE A 324 6.45 -31.04 8.05
CA PHE A 324 5.26 -30.28 8.41
C PHE A 324 4.00 -31.12 8.26
N GLU A 325 3.17 -31.11 9.29
CA GLU A 325 1.86 -31.76 9.32
C GLU A 325 0.79 -30.71 9.66
N PHE A 326 0.08 -30.24 8.64
CA PHE A 326 -1.01 -29.30 8.79
C PHE A 326 -2.00 -29.42 7.63
N ASN A 327 -3.20 -28.85 7.82
CA ASN A 327 -4.18 -28.67 6.77
C ASN A 327 -4.33 -27.18 6.46
N PHE A 328 -4.38 -26.84 5.18
CA PHE A 328 -4.73 -25.48 4.77
C PHE A 328 -6.14 -25.15 5.26
N GLU A 329 -6.33 -23.95 5.81
CA GLU A 329 -7.65 -23.44 6.14
C GLU A 329 -8.48 -23.26 4.86
N ASN A 330 -9.81 -23.36 4.98
CA ASN A 330 -10.70 -23.20 3.84
C ASN A 330 -10.66 -21.76 3.31
N PRO A 331 -10.81 -21.56 1.97
CA PRO A 331 -10.98 -20.25 1.39
C PRO A 331 -12.11 -19.46 2.08
N VAL A 332 -11.89 -18.17 2.32
CA VAL A 332 -12.93 -17.32 2.92
C VAL A 332 -13.96 -17.00 1.85
N GLU A 333 -15.20 -17.44 2.08
CA GLU A 333 -16.32 -17.21 1.17
C GLU A 333 -17.29 -16.17 1.75
N TYR A 334 -17.76 -15.26 0.89
CA TYR A 334 -18.66 -14.18 1.25
C TYR A 334 -19.50 -13.75 0.05
N ASP A 335 -20.62 -13.08 0.33
CA ASP A 335 -21.35 -12.32 -0.67
C ASP A 335 -20.96 -10.84 -0.59
N ASP A 336 -20.96 -10.16 -1.73
CA ASP A 336 -20.76 -8.72 -1.82
C ASP A 336 -22.09 -7.96 -1.84
N VAL A 337 -22.19 -6.92 -1.00
CA VAL A 337 -23.27 -5.94 -1.03
C VAL A 337 -22.68 -4.54 -1.11
N VAL A 338 -23.14 -3.75 -2.10
CA VAL A 338 -22.76 -2.34 -2.22
C VAL A 338 -23.61 -1.53 -1.25
N ILE A 339 -22.97 -0.75 -0.38
CA ILE A 339 -23.64 0.11 0.59
C ILE A 339 -23.05 1.51 0.52
N ASP A 340 -23.89 2.50 0.25
CA ASP A 340 -23.55 3.93 0.16
C ASP A 340 -23.91 4.72 1.43
N LYS A 341 -24.47 4.04 2.44
CA LYS A 341 -24.91 4.62 3.72
C LYS A 341 -23.95 4.24 4.84
N ILE A 342 -23.92 5.05 5.90
CA ILE A 342 -23.30 4.65 7.17
C ILE A 342 -24.25 3.69 7.90
N VAL A 343 -23.80 2.46 8.13
CA VAL A 343 -24.52 1.40 8.82
C VAL A 343 -23.62 0.78 9.89
N ASP A 344 -24.12 0.70 11.13
CA ASP A 344 -23.39 0.10 12.25
C ASP A 344 -23.17 -1.41 12.03
N LEU A 345 -21.98 -1.92 12.41
CA LEU A 345 -21.67 -3.35 12.23
C LEU A 345 -22.61 -4.29 13.01
N GLU A 346 -23.20 -3.85 14.12
CA GLU A 346 -24.20 -4.64 14.86
C GLU A 346 -25.53 -4.73 14.09
N VAL A 347 -25.92 -3.66 13.38
CA VAL A 347 -27.08 -3.70 12.48
C VAL A 347 -26.80 -4.64 11.31
N ILE A 348 -25.62 -4.52 10.72
CA ILE A 348 -25.20 -5.39 9.61
C ILE A 348 -25.23 -6.85 10.03
N ALA A 349 -24.63 -7.17 11.18
CA ALA A 349 -24.57 -8.52 11.72
C ALA A 349 -25.98 -9.11 11.93
N LYS A 350 -26.88 -8.34 12.55
CA LYS A 350 -28.29 -8.74 12.72
C LYS A 350 -28.99 -8.98 11.40
N CYS A 351 -28.84 -8.08 10.42
CA CYS A 351 -29.47 -8.22 9.11
C CYS A 351 -28.95 -9.44 8.35
N ALA A 352 -27.66 -9.75 8.50
CA ALA A 352 -27.00 -10.89 7.86
C ALA A 352 -27.16 -12.21 8.65
N GLY A 353 -27.85 -12.21 9.79
CA GLY A 353 -28.05 -13.41 10.60
C GLY A 353 -26.77 -13.96 11.25
N THR A 354 -25.82 -13.10 11.59
CA THR A 354 -24.50 -13.46 12.14
C THR A 354 -24.11 -12.56 13.31
N ASP A 355 -22.93 -12.78 13.90
CA ASP A 355 -22.35 -11.90 14.90
C ASP A 355 -21.43 -10.81 14.31
N THR A 356 -21.21 -9.75 15.09
CA THR A 356 -20.39 -8.59 14.70
C THR A 356 -18.92 -8.93 14.46
N GLN A 357 -18.37 -9.95 15.13
CA GLN A 357 -16.98 -10.36 14.95
C GLN A 357 -16.80 -11.03 13.59
N THR A 358 -17.73 -11.89 13.17
CA THR A 358 -17.77 -12.47 11.82
C THR A 358 -17.76 -11.38 10.74
N ILE A 359 -18.60 -10.35 10.87
CA ILE A 359 -18.60 -9.22 9.93
C ILE A 359 -17.25 -8.48 9.93
N ARG A 360 -16.64 -8.30 11.10
CA ARG A 360 -15.34 -7.64 11.22
C ARG A 360 -14.22 -8.45 10.58
N ASP A 361 -14.27 -9.77 10.70
CA ASP A 361 -13.27 -10.67 10.13
C ASP A 361 -13.40 -10.77 8.61
N LEU A 362 -14.63 -10.70 8.08
CA LEU A 362 -14.89 -10.60 6.65
C LEU A 362 -14.50 -9.23 6.07
N ASN A 363 -14.54 -8.15 6.87
CA ASN A 363 -14.23 -6.79 6.42
C ASN A 363 -13.02 -6.20 7.17
N PRO A 364 -11.82 -6.79 7.05
CA PRO A 364 -10.67 -6.39 7.82
C PRO A 364 -10.22 -4.95 7.53
N SER A 365 -10.59 -4.38 6.38
CA SER A 365 -10.30 -2.98 6.02
C SER A 365 -11.07 -1.96 6.84
N LEU A 366 -12.20 -2.31 7.44
CA LEU A 366 -12.94 -1.41 8.31
C LEU A 366 -12.17 -1.14 9.61
N ARG A 367 -11.76 0.12 9.79
CA ARG A 367 -11.18 0.62 11.04
C ARG A 367 -12.28 1.04 12.00
N ALA A 368 -13.29 1.71 11.43
CA ALA A 368 -14.49 2.09 12.12
C ALA A 368 -15.35 0.87 12.38
N TRP A 369 -16.36 1.12 13.19
CA TRP A 369 -17.35 0.14 13.60
C TRP A 369 -18.66 0.34 12.83
N CYS A 370 -18.56 0.89 11.63
CA CYS A 370 -19.65 1.05 10.69
C CYS A 370 -19.05 1.15 9.28
N THR A 371 -19.91 1.10 8.28
CA THR A 371 -19.51 1.39 6.89
C THR A 371 -19.02 2.84 6.73
N PRO A 372 -18.09 3.09 5.79
CA PRO A 372 -17.47 4.39 5.60
C PRO A 372 -18.45 5.47 5.10
N TYR A 373 -18.22 6.72 5.52
CA TYR A 373 -18.92 7.88 4.97
C TYR A 373 -18.42 8.23 3.56
N ASN A 374 -19.34 8.58 2.65
CA ASN A 374 -19.05 9.04 1.30
C ASN A 374 -18.14 8.08 0.50
N TYR A 375 -18.48 6.79 0.54
CA TYR A 375 -17.83 5.75 -0.26
C TYR A 375 -18.91 5.02 -1.08
N PRO A 376 -19.31 5.57 -2.25
CA PRO A 376 -20.47 5.09 -3.01
C PRO A 376 -20.36 3.63 -3.49
N ASP A 377 -19.14 3.12 -3.71
CA ASP A 377 -18.89 1.75 -4.17
C ASP A 377 -18.28 0.85 -3.09
N PHE A 378 -18.55 1.14 -1.81
CA PHE A 378 -18.06 0.28 -0.73
C PHE A 378 -18.74 -1.09 -0.80
N LYS A 379 -17.95 -2.12 -1.13
CA LYS A 379 -18.37 -3.51 -1.07
C LYS A 379 -18.22 -4.03 0.35
N LEU A 380 -19.37 -4.25 1.00
CA LEU A 380 -19.45 -4.95 2.27
C LEU A 380 -19.46 -6.46 2.01
N HIS A 381 -18.55 -7.18 2.65
CA HIS A 381 -18.52 -8.64 2.65
C HIS A 381 -19.40 -9.18 3.79
N ILE A 382 -20.35 -10.04 3.46
CA ILE A 382 -21.23 -10.72 4.43
C ILE A 382 -21.14 -12.24 4.23
N PRO A 383 -21.58 -13.07 5.20
CA PRO A 383 -21.54 -14.52 5.04
C PRO A 383 -22.19 -14.97 3.73
N ARG A 384 -21.57 -15.96 3.07
CA ARG A 384 -22.08 -16.51 1.82
C ARG A 384 -23.54 -16.96 1.97
N GLY A 385 -24.38 -16.58 1.01
CA GLY A 385 -25.81 -16.89 1.00
C GLY A 385 -26.68 -15.95 1.83
N ALA A 386 -26.11 -14.98 2.55
CA ALA A 386 -26.87 -14.04 3.38
C ALA A 386 -27.44 -12.85 2.60
N LYS A 387 -27.01 -12.61 1.35
CA LYS A 387 -27.32 -11.37 0.62
C LYS A 387 -28.80 -11.02 0.48
N ALA A 388 -29.65 -11.97 0.11
CA ALA A 388 -31.08 -11.70 -0.08
C ALA A 388 -31.74 -11.28 1.24
N ALA A 389 -31.59 -12.11 2.29
CA ALA A 389 -32.12 -11.84 3.61
C ALA A 389 -31.54 -10.54 4.21
N PHE A 390 -30.25 -10.27 3.99
CA PHE A 390 -29.59 -9.05 4.44
C PHE A 390 -30.27 -7.80 3.88
N LEU A 391 -30.54 -7.75 2.57
CA LEU A 391 -31.16 -6.60 1.92
C LEU A 391 -32.60 -6.38 2.39
N ASP A 392 -33.38 -7.46 2.51
CA ASP A 392 -34.76 -7.41 3.00
C ASP A 392 -34.82 -6.90 4.44
N ASN A 393 -33.96 -7.43 5.32
CA ASN A 393 -33.88 -7.01 6.71
C ASN A 393 -33.41 -5.55 6.83
N LEU A 394 -32.38 -5.16 6.08
CA LEU A 394 -31.82 -3.81 6.11
C LEU A 394 -32.86 -2.76 5.69
N ALA A 395 -33.73 -3.07 4.72
CA ALA A 395 -34.81 -2.18 4.29
C ALA A 395 -35.84 -1.88 5.39
N GLN A 396 -35.98 -2.78 6.38
CA GLN A 396 -36.90 -2.60 7.51
C GLN A 396 -36.26 -1.86 8.69
N VAL A 397 -34.94 -1.65 8.69
CA VAL A 397 -34.23 -0.98 9.78
C VAL A 397 -34.45 0.53 9.73
N LYS A 398 -35.14 1.07 10.74
CA LYS A 398 -35.38 2.51 10.89
C LYS A 398 -34.15 3.29 11.34
N ASP A 399 -33.33 2.71 12.21
CA ASP A 399 -32.10 3.32 12.73
C ASP A 399 -30.88 2.50 12.29
N LEU A 400 -30.18 3.00 11.26
CA LEU A 400 -29.00 2.37 10.69
C LEU A 400 -27.72 2.61 11.50
N ASN A 401 -27.75 3.56 12.44
CA ASN A 401 -26.59 3.93 13.24
C ASN A 401 -27.00 4.04 14.71
N PRO A 402 -27.33 2.91 15.36
CA PRO A 402 -27.63 2.88 16.78
C PRO A 402 -26.36 3.27 17.55
N SER A 403 -26.19 4.58 17.77
CA SER A 403 -25.24 5.06 18.75
C SER A 403 -25.58 4.38 20.07
N ARG A 404 -24.60 4.06 20.91
CA ARG A 404 -24.83 3.66 22.31
C ARG A 404 -25.42 4.80 23.17
N GLY A 405 -26.16 5.72 22.56
CA GLY A 405 -26.53 7.01 23.10
C GLY A 405 -25.30 7.89 23.38
N TYR A 406 -25.59 9.11 23.81
CA TYR A 406 -24.61 9.96 24.44
C TYR A 406 -24.69 9.78 25.95
N ILE A 407 -23.53 9.64 26.61
CA ILE A 407 -23.43 9.64 28.07
C ILE A 407 -23.16 11.07 28.51
N LYS A 408 -23.95 11.57 29.47
CA LYS A 408 -23.67 12.83 30.17
C LYS A 408 -22.70 12.56 31.32
N TYR A 409 -21.52 13.17 31.28
CA TYR A 409 -20.50 12.98 32.30
C TYR A 409 -20.14 14.30 32.97
N LYS A 410 -20.29 14.39 34.30
CA LYS A 410 -19.91 15.57 35.08
C LYS A 410 -18.43 15.49 35.46
N ILE A 411 -17.63 16.47 35.04
CA ILE A 411 -16.19 16.54 35.32
C ILE A 411 -15.95 16.59 36.83
N SER A 412 -15.10 15.67 37.32
CA SER A 412 -14.69 15.58 38.73
C SER A 412 -13.28 16.11 38.94
N ARG A 413 -12.89 16.34 40.21
CA ARG A 413 -11.53 16.80 40.54
C ARG A 413 -10.50 15.79 40.02
N GLY A 414 -9.50 16.26 39.26
CA GLY A 414 -8.43 15.43 38.69
C GLY A 414 -8.79 14.74 37.36
N ASP A 415 -9.86 15.16 36.70
CA ASP A 415 -10.17 14.73 35.33
C ASP A 415 -9.45 15.58 34.28
N TYR A 416 -9.03 14.93 33.20
CA TYR A 416 -8.55 15.55 31.96
C TYR A 416 -9.01 14.71 30.76
N LEU A 417 -9.05 15.28 29.56
CA LEU A 417 -9.65 14.64 28.39
C LEU A 417 -9.08 13.25 28.09
N GLY A 418 -7.76 13.05 28.23
CA GLY A 418 -7.14 11.74 28.03
C GLY A 418 -7.64 10.67 29.00
N LYS A 419 -7.80 11.01 30.28
CA LYS A 419 -8.34 10.10 31.31
C LYS A 419 -9.81 9.76 31.04
N ILE A 420 -10.61 10.78 30.67
CA ILE A 420 -12.03 10.60 30.31
C ILE A 420 -12.14 9.74 29.05
N ALA A 421 -11.38 10.05 27.99
CA ALA A 421 -11.34 9.30 26.75
C ALA A 421 -11.02 7.83 26.99
N LYS A 422 -9.99 7.55 27.79
CA LYS A 422 -9.62 6.19 28.19
C LYS A 422 -10.74 5.48 28.97
N LYS A 423 -11.36 6.16 29.94
CA LYS A 423 -12.47 5.61 30.74
C LYS A 423 -13.65 5.19 29.85
N PHE A 424 -14.04 6.04 28.91
CA PHE A 424 -15.17 5.79 28.01
C PHE A 424 -14.77 5.09 26.70
N GLN A 425 -13.52 4.60 26.62
CA GLN A 425 -12.96 3.92 25.44
C GLN A 425 -13.13 4.71 24.13
N THR A 426 -13.16 6.04 24.23
CA THR A 426 -13.26 6.98 23.10
C THR A 426 -11.93 7.73 22.91
N SER A 427 -11.88 8.72 22.01
CA SER A 427 -10.69 9.54 21.78
C SER A 427 -10.84 10.97 22.31
N VAL A 428 -9.72 11.62 22.60
CA VAL A 428 -9.70 13.05 22.97
C VAL A 428 -10.27 13.91 21.84
N SER A 429 -9.95 13.57 20.58
CA SER A 429 -10.47 14.26 19.40
C SER A 429 -12.01 14.18 19.32
N ALA A 430 -12.58 12.99 19.50
CA ALA A 430 -14.03 12.80 19.52
C ALA A 430 -14.69 13.58 20.67
N LEU A 431 -14.12 13.54 21.89
CA LEU A 431 -14.62 14.33 23.02
C LEU A 431 -14.62 15.84 22.73
N LYS A 432 -13.54 16.35 22.10
CA LYS A 432 -13.44 17.77 21.73
C LYS A 432 -14.47 18.14 20.68
N GLN A 433 -14.69 17.28 19.70
CA GLN A 433 -15.68 17.48 18.64
C GLN A 433 -17.10 17.50 19.20
N ASP A 434 -17.47 16.49 19.99
CA ASP A 434 -18.81 16.34 20.58
C ASP A 434 -19.17 17.51 21.53
N ASN A 435 -18.16 18.13 22.17
CA ASN A 435 -18.35 19.19 23.17
C ASN A 435 -17.88 20.57 22.70
N LYS A 436 -17.48 20.73 21.44
CA LYS A 436 -16.94 21.98 20.87
C LYS A 436 -15.76 22.57 21.68
N ILE A 437 -14.90 21.71 22.23
CA ILE A 437 -13.77 22.13 23.08
C ILE A 437 -12.57 22.48 22.19
N LYS A 438 -12.25 23.77 22.12
CA LYS A 438 -11.06 24.28 21.42
C LYS A 438 -9.80 24.27 22.32
N ASN A 439 -9.97 24.62 23.59
CA ASN A 439 -8.89 24.69 24.58
C ASN A 439 -9.10 23.68 25.70
N GLU A 440 -8.19 22.70 25.81
CA GLU A 440 -8.26 21.63 26.81
C GLU A 440 -8.02 22.12 28.23
N LYS A 441 -7.29 23.24 28.39
CA LYS A 441 -7.03 23.87 29.69
C LYS A 441 -8.24 24.62 30.26
N ALA A 442 -9.30 24.80 29.46
CA ALA A 442 -10.51 25.53 29.87
C ALA A 442 -11.58 24.66 30.55
N LEU A 443 -11.31 23.37 30.77
CA LEU A 443 -12.24 22.46 31.44
C LEU A 443 -12.48 22.87 32.90
N ARG A 444 -13.74 22.87 33.34
CA ARG A 444 -14.12 23.24 34.70
C ARG A 444 -14.70 22.05 35.46
N ILE A 445 -14.38 21.96 36.75
CA ILE A 445 -15.01 20.99 37.66
C ILE A 445 -16.53 21.27 37.67
N GLY A 446 -17.33 20.21 37.54
CA GLY A 446 -18.79 20.30 37.48
C GLY A 446 -19.36 20.56 36.09
N GLN A 447 -18.53 20.85 35.07
CA GLN A 447 -18.97 20.92 33.68
C GLN A 447 -19.47 19.54 33.21
N VAL A 448 -20.58 19.51 32.45
CA VAL A 448 -21.11 18.27 31.87
C VAL A 448 -20.60 18.13 30.45
N LEU A 449 -19.98 16.98 30.16
CA LEU A 449 -19.57 16.58 28.83
C LEU A 449 -20.55 15.56 28.24
N ILE A 450 -20.79 15.70 26.95
CA ILE A 450 -21.48 14.76 26.08
C ILE A 450 -20.43 13.79 25.54
N ILE A 451 -20.56 12.52 25.87
CA ILE A 451 -19.57 11.51 25.52
C ILE A 451 -20.22 10.47 24.63
N ARG A 452 -19.72 10.30 23.41
CA ARG A 452 -19.99 9.11 22.62
C ARG A 452 -19.03 8.00 23.08
N PRO A 453 -19.51 6.97 23.82
CA PRO A 453 -18.65 5.92 24.32
C PRO A 453 -18.12 5.08 23.15
N GLY A 454 -16.87 4.64 23.25
CA GLY A 454 -16.34 3.69 22.29
C GLY A 454 -16.81 2.26 22.57
N ARG A 455 -16.69 1.39 21.56
CA ARG A 455 -17.27 0.04 21.58
C ARG A 455 -16.83 -0.88 22.73
N LYS A 456 -15.64 -0.66 23.28
CA LYS A 456 -15.13 -1.44 24.43
C LYS A 456 -15.64 -0.92 25.78
N TYR A 457 -16.36 0.19 25.80
CA TYR A 457 -16.97 0.70 27.02
C TYR A 457 -18.11 -0.23 27.45
N SER A 458 -18.00 -0.79 28.66
CA SER A 458 -19.06 -1.53 29.32
C SER A 458 -19.35 -0.86 30.66
N GLU A 459 -20.61 -0.60 30.99
CA GLU A 459 -21.04 0.04 32.25
C GLU A 459 -20.81 -0.82 33.51
N LYS A 460 -19.98 -1.88 33.47
CA LYS A 460 -19.86 -2.81 34.58
C LYS A 460 -19.41 -2.14 35.89
N SER A 461 -20.37 -2.18 36.82
CA SER A 461 -20.30 -2.10 38.28
C SER A 461 -20.12 -0.71 38.88
N GLY A 462 -21.26 -0.14 39.28
CA GLY A 462 -21.30 0.75 40.43
C GLY A 462 -20.65 0.09 41.65
N GLY A 463 -19.90 0.92 42.36
CA GLY A 463 -19.32 0.74 43.68
C GLY A 463 -18.96 2.14 44.15
#